data_AF-A0A9P8B8T0-F1
#
_entry.id   AF-A0A9P8B8T0-F1
#
_cell.length_a   1.000
_cell.length_b   1.000
_cell.length_c   1.000
_cell.angle_alpha   90.00
_cell.angle_beta   90.00
_cell.angle_gamma   90.00
#
_symmetry.space_group_name_H-M   'P 1'
#
loop_
_entity.id
_entity.type
_entity.pdbx_description
1 polymer ?
#
loop_
_entity_poly.entity_id
_entity_poly.type
_entity_poly.pdbx_seq_one_letter_code
_entity_poly.pdbx_strand_id
1 'polypeptide(L)'
;MDDAADEGPHLHHCIELGLVSKAWSKIIFETPLLWTQISSSYSERQNRVVIMKSKESPLRVLYDDCHYNYEQDEDAGVFIKSSSREVHRWRSAEFYVIDRGISLLPDLLPASAPRLEELILRCGNHQEVSPGPECMDIFREGADCLRHVTISTFPIPWSSRLLSGLETLNICWQGDLPGPSASQITDILRRCPGLRNFEFRQSAYQDTPASGTSPPLAEVVHLPALTCFRLEHSNAEMFSSIISSVSIPACSKFHLRCCSSTYNIFSSKISHLKAALLPTLQTFPDVELILSHLTLQLRGSNDQNDSYIDILLFHESAWENLACLIESNGTTVTWPPIN
;
A
#
# COMPACT_ATOMS: atom_id res chain seq x y z
N MET A 1 12.94 -7.85 9.33
CA MET A 1 13.30 -6.70 8.48
C MET A 1 13.10 -5.50 9.37
N ASP A 2 14.21 -4.87 9.75
CA ASP A 2 14.25 -3.76 10.72
C ASP A 2 13.55 -2.52 10.15
N ASP A 3 12.26 -2.36 10.41
CA ASP A 3 11.60 -1.06 10.33
C ASP A 3 11.72 -0.42 11.71
N ALA A 4 12.85 0.27 11.92
CA ALA A 4 12.99 1.24 12.99
C ALA A 4 12.02 2.40 12.74
N ALA A 5 10.76 2.22 13.11
CA ALA A 5 9.82 3.30 13.35
C ALA A 5 10.24 4.03 14.64
N ASP A 6 11.41 4.66 14.61
CA ASP A 6 11.87 5.64 15.60
C ASP A 6 11.18 6.98 15.31
N GLU A 7 9.84 7.00 15.30
CA GLU A 7 9.02 8.20 15.09
C GLU A 7 8.54 8.86 16.41
N GLY A 8 9.17 8.47 17.53
CA GLY A 8 9.08 9.16 18.83
C GLY A 8 9.92 10.44 19.05
N PRO A 9 10.88 10.88 18.19
CA PRO A 9 11.80 11.96 18.57
C PRO A 9 11.38 13.37 18.15
N HIS A 10 10.31 13.58 17.35
CA HIS A 10 10.06 14.92 16.78
C HIS A 10 9.86 16.00 17.86
N LEU A 11 8.95 15.77 18.82
CA LEU A 11 8.70 16.73 19.90
C LEU A 11 9.95 16.92 20.78
N HIS A 12 10.66 15.83 21.09
CA HIS A 12 11.88 15.88 21.89
C HIS A 12 12.97 16.70 21.19
N HIS A 13 13.18 16.47 19.89
CA HIS A 13 14.14 17.17 19.06
C HIS A 13 13.84 18.68 18.97
N CYS A 14 12.56 19.06 18.81
CA CYS A 14 12.17 20.47 18.87
C CYS A 14 12.50 21.11 20.23
N ILE A 15 12.27 20.40 21.34
CA ILE A 15 12.60 20.90 22.67
C ILE A 15 14.12 21.03 22.83
N GLU A 16 14.90 20.01 22.48
CA GLU A 16 16.36 20.00 22.58
C GLU A 16 17.00 21.12 21.76
N LEU A 17 16.59 21.29 20.50
CA LEU A 17 17.06 22.40 19.67
C LEU A 17 16.70 23.76 20.28
N GLY A 18 15.54 23.86 20.93
CA GLY A 18 15.11 25.05 21.65
C GLY A 18 15.99 25.40 22.86
N LEU A 19 16.73 24.43 23.39
CA LEU A 19 17.66 24.62 24.52
C LEU A 19 19.05 25.11 24.08
N VAL A 20 19.40 25.00 22.80
CA VAL A 20 20.73 25.38 22.29
C VAL A 20 21.00 26.89 22.43
N SER A 21 20.01 27.73 22.13
CA SER A 21 20.11 29.19 22.31
C SER A 21 18.74 29.86 22.37
N LYS A 22 18.69 31.11 22.85
CA LYS A 22 17.47 31.94 22.83
C LYS A 22 16.91 32.16 21.41
N ALA A 23 17.78 32.27 20.41
CA ALA A 23 17.36 32.48 19.03
C ALA A 23 16.65 31.24 18.47
N TRP A 24 17.23 30.05 18.66
CA TRP A 24 16.64 28.76 18.28
C TRP A 24 15.33 28.50 19.02
N SER A 25 15.30 28.75 20.33
CA SER A 25 14.09 28.67 21.14
C SER A 25 12.96 29.50 20.55
N LYS A 26 13.22 30.78 20.24
CA LYS A 26 12.24 31.68 19.64
C LYS A 26 11.71 31.15 18.31
N ILE A 27 12.61 30.76 17.40
CA ILE A 27 12.24 30.22 16.08
C ILE A 27 11.33 29.01 16.24
N ILE A 28 11.70 28.06 17.09
CA ILE A 28 10.94 26.81 17.26
C ILE A 28 9.56 27.08 17.87
N PHE A 29 9.48 27.88 18.93
CA PHE A 29 8.22 28.17 19.61
C PHE A 29 7.27 29.10 18.84
N GLU A 30 7.78 29.84 17.85
CA GLU A 30 7.00 30.74 16.99
C GLU A 30 6.63 30.14 15.63
N THR A 31 7.19 28.98 15.24
CA THR A 31 6.94 28.33 13.94
C THR A 31 5.90 27.20 14.08
N PRO A 32 4.62 27.41 13.71
CA PRO A 32 3.55 26.44 13.98
C PRO A 32 3.71 25.11 13.23
N LEU A 33 4.38 25.13 12.07
CA LEU A 33 4.64 23.93 11.25
C LEU A 33 5.51 22.89 11.96
N LEU A 34 6.26 23.27 12.99
CA LEU A 34 7.03 22.35 13.83
C LEU A 34 6.19 21.68 14.93
N TRP A 35 4.88 21.95 15.00
CA TRP A 35 4.00 21.45 16.06
C TRP A 35 2.80 20.72 15.49
N THR A 36 2.95 20.06 14.33
CA THR A 36 1.85 19.46 13.57
C THR A 36 1.63 17.97 13.85
N GLN A 37 2.56 17.29 14.51
CA GLN A 37 2.46 15.85 14.79
C GLN A 37 1.92 15.60 16.20
N ILE A 38 0.74 14.98 16.28
CA ILE A 38 0.18 14.44 17.53
C ILE A 38 0.35 12.91 17.54
N SER A 39 0.62 12.33 18.71
CA SER A 39 0.90 10.90 18.83
C SER A 39 0.31 10.31 20.10
N SER A 40 -0.16 9.06 20.04
CA SER A 40 -0.57 8.28 21.21
C SER A 40 0.57 8.08 22.22
N SER A 41 1.82 8.04 21.74
CA SER A 41 3.03 7.98 22.58
C SER A 41 3.26 9.23 23.43
N TYR A 42 2.61 10.36 23.09
CA TYR A 42 2.69 11.60 23.87
C TYR A 42 1.60 11.61 24.95
N SER A 43 1.96 12.12 26.13
CA SER A 43 0.95 12.43 27.15
C SER A 43 -0.10 13.41 26.62
N GLU A 44 -1.32 13.36 27.17
CA GLU A 44 -2.39 14.30 26.81
C GLU A 44 -1.94 15.77 26.90
N ARG A 45 -1.13 16.09 27.93
CA ARG A 45 -0.57 17.43 28.11
C ARG A 45 0.35 17.84 26.95
N GLN A 46 1.20 16.94 26.47
CA GLN A 46 2.09 17.21 25.35
C GLN A 46 1.29 17.41 24.06
N ASN A 47 0.34 16.51 23.76
CA ASN A 47 -0.55 16.65 22.60
C ASN A 47 -1.32 17.97 22.64
N ARG A 48 -1.80 18.40 23.82
CA ARG A 48 -2.47 19.71 23.97
C ARG A 48 -1.54 20.88 23.65
N VAL A 49 -0.26 20.81 24.04
CA VAL A 49 0.73 21.84 23.69
C VAL A 49 0.98 21.86 22.19
N VAL A 50 1.12 20.70 21.56
CA VAL A 50 1.29 20.54 20.10
C VAL A 50 0.10 21.15 19.35
N ILE A 51 -1.13 20.77 19.71
CA ILE A 51 -2.36 21.29 19.09
C ILE A 51 -2.45 22.81 19.23
N MET A 52 -2.16 23.34 20.43
CA MET A 52 -2.17 24.79 20.67
C MET A 52 -1.11 25.52 19.85
N LYS A 53 0.10 24.94 19.71
CA LYS A 53 1.22 25.57 19.01
C LYS A 53 1.12 25.47 17.49
N SER A 54 0.47 24.45 16.93
CA SER A 54 0.23 24.34 15.48
C SER A 54 -0.75 25.36 14.93
N LYS A 55 -1.57 26.01 15.77
CA LYS A 55 -2.60 26.96 15.34
C LYS A 55 -3.54 26.30 14.31
N GLU A 56 -3.65 26.84 13.09
CA GLU A 56 -4.46 26.28 12.00
C GLU A 56 -3.68 25.35 11.07
N SER A 57 -2.44 25.01 11.42
CA SER A 57 -1.60 24.16 10.56
C SER A 57 -2.22 22.77 10.44
N PRO A 58 -2.11 22.12 9.26
CA PRO A 58 -2.56 20.75 9.07
C PRO A 58 -1.82 19.78 9.99
N LEU A 59 -2.54 18.79 10.53
CA LEU A 59 -2.04 17.86 11.53
C LEU A 59 -1.70 16.49 10.93
N ARG A 60 -0.65 15.87 11.45
CA ARG A 60 -0.32 14.45 11.29
C ARG A 60 -0.69 13.72 12.57
N VAL A 61 -1.53 12.69 12.46
CA VAL A 61 -2.03 11.92 13.61
C VAL A 61 -1.39 10.55 13.59
N LEU A 62 -0.69 10.19 14.66
CA LEU A 62 -0.04 8.89 14.80
C LEU A 62 -0.65 8.14 15.99
N TYR A 63 -1.42 7.10 15.71
CA TYR A 63 -1.89 6.17 16.72
C TYR A 63 -1.08 4.89 16.62
N ASP A 64 -0.40 4.53 17.69
CA ASP A 64 0.32 3.29 17.84
C ASP A 64 -0.10 2.59 19.14
N ASP A 65 -0.67 1.40 18.98
CA ASP A 65 -1.16 0.53 20.05
C ASP A 65 -0.04 -0.33 20.68
N CYS A 66 1.15 -0.39 20.08
CA CYS A 66 2.22 -1.31 20.53
C CYS A 66 2.88 -0.91 21.85
N HIS A 67 2.72 0.34 22.27
CA HIS A 67 3.36 0.89 23.47
C HIS A 67 2.48 0.87 24.72
N TYR A 68 1.23 0.44 24.62
CA TYR A 68 0.34 0.34 25.77
C TYR A 68 0.52 -1.01 26.45
N ASN A 69 1.00 -0.97 27.70
CA ASN A 69 0.89 -2.12 28.58
C ASN A 69 -0.61 -2.47 28.71
N TYR A 70 -0.95 -3.74 28.53
CA TYR A 70 -2.31 -4.31 28.50
C TYR A 70 -3.28 -3.90 29.63
N GLU A 71 -2.81 -3.18 30.65
CA GLU A 71 -3.61 -2.70 31.78
C GLU A 71 -4.16 -1.27 31.58
N GLN A 72 -3.84 -0.58 30.47
CA GLN A 72 -4.22 0.83 30.23
C GLN A 72 -5.05 1.06 28.94
N ASP A 73 -6.01 0.17 28.64
CA ASP A 73 -6.95 0.33 27.50
C ASP A 73 -7.73 1.67 27.52
N GLU A 74 -7.86 2.33 28.68
CA GLU A 74 -8.56 3.63 28.79
C GLU A 74 -7.85 4.75 28.00
N ASP A 75 -6.53 4.67 27.79
CA ASP A 75 -5.75 5.76 27.20
C ASP A 75 -5.91 5.88 25.67
N ALA A 76 -6.13 4.76 24.98
CA ALA A 76 -6.33 4.72 23.53
C ALA A 76 -7.56 5.54 23.09
N GLY A 77 -8.71 5.27 23.74
CA GLY A 77 -9.96 5.97 23.48
C GLY A 77 -9.85 7.46 23.79
N VAL A 78 -9.10 7.84 24.81
CA VAL A 78 -8.86 9.24 25.19
C VAL A 78 -8.06 9.98 24.11
N PHE A 79 -6.99 9.37 23.59
CA PHE A 79 -6.20 9.98 22.51
C PHE A 79 -7.03 10.16 21.23
N ILE A 80 -7.71 9.10 20.76
CA ILE A 80 -8.48 9.20 19.51
C ILE A 80 -9.61 10.22 19.69
N LYS A 81 -10.36 10.19 20.79
CA LYS A 81 -11.45 11.15 21.04
C LYS A 81 -10.96 12.59 21.14
N SER A 82 -9.78 12.83 21.72
CA SER A 82 -9.22 14.18 21.85
C SER A 82 -8.69 14.69 20.50
N SER A 83 -7.98 13.86 19.74
CA SER A 83 -7.48 14.21 18.40
C SER A 83 -8.60 14.40 17.37
N SER A 84 -9.69 13.62 17.45
CA SER A 84 -10.85 13.71 16.56
C SER A 84 -11.56 15.06 16.63
N ARG A 85 -11.38 15.84 17.71
CA ARG A 85 -11.88 17.23 17.79
C ARG A 85 -11.23 18.14 16.75
N GLU A 86 -10.01 17.79 16.34
CA GLU A 86 -9.21 18.51 15.34
C GLU A 86 -9.29 17.84 13.95
N VAL A 87 -10.25 16.94 13.70
CA VAL A 87 -10.34 16.16 12.44
C VAL A 87 -10.36 17.02 11.18
N HIS A 88 -10.97 18.20 11.25
CA HIS A 88 -11.01 19.17 10.15
C HIS A 88 -9.63 19.69 9.72
N ARG A 89 -8.58 19.44 10.53
CA ARG A 89 -7.18 19.78 10.26
C ARG A 89 -6.33 18.56 9.92
N TRP A 90 -6.84 17.34 10.07
CA TRP A 90 -6.08 16.13 9.76
C TRP A 90 -5.72 16.11 8.28
N ARG A 91 -4.43 16.02 8.00
CA ARG A 91 -3.89 15.89 6.64
C ARG A 91 -3.36 14.48 6.39
N SER A 92 -2.73 13.90 7.40
CA SER A 92 -2.23 12.52 7.35
C SER A 92 -2.59 11.83 8.67
N ALA A 93 -3.03 10.58 8.59
CA ALA A 93 -3.33 9.77 9.76
C ALA A 93 -2.77 8.36 9.60
N GLU A 94 -2.09 7.88 10.64
CA GLU A 94 -1.55 6.53 10.73
C GLU A 94 -2.13 5.84 11.97
N PHE A 95 -2.69 4.65 11.76
CA PHE A 95 -3.24 3.81 12.81
C PHE A 95 -2.54 2.45 12.76
N TYR A 96 -1.70 2.19 13.74
CA TYR A 96 -1.16 0.87 14.03
C TYR A 96 -1.91 0.27 15.22
N VAL A 97 -2.68 -0.79 14.97
CA VAL A 97 -3.60 -1.38 15.94
C VAL A 97 -3.29 -2.85 16.15
N ILE A 98 -3.35 -3.32 17.39
CA ILE A 98 -3.25 -4.74 17.71
C ILE A 98 -4.67 -5.26 17.97
N ASP A 99 -4.93 -6.54 17.72
CA ASP A 99 -6.25 -7.20 17.62
C ASP A 99 -7.40 -6.68 18.51
N ARG A 100 -7.15 -6.26 19.75
CA ARG A 100 -8.22 -5.79 20.65
C ARG A 100 -8.69 -4.37 20.34
N GLY A 101 -7.79 -3.46 19.99
CA GLY A 101 -8.13 -2.06 19.71
C GLY A 101 -8.93 -1.89 18.42
N ILE A 102 -8.92 -2.91 17.56
CA ILE A 102 -9.51 -2.84 16.22
C ILE A 102 -11.02 -2.63 16.26
N SER A 103 -11.72 -3.33 17.15
CA SER A 103 -13.18 -3.29 17.25
C SER A 103 -13.70 -1.94 17.78
N LEU A 104 -12.85 -1.18 18.47
CA LEU A 104 -13.21 0.11 19.04
C LEU A 104 -13.03 1.27 18.04
N LEU A 105 -12.18 1.10 17.03
CA LEU A 105 -11.88 2.17 16.07
C LEU A 105 -13.12 2.76 15.38
N PRO A 106 -14.11 1.99 14.89
CA PRO A 106 -15.28 2.56 14.22
C PRO A 106 -16.08 3.52 15.09
N ASP A 107 -16.12 3.28 16.41
CA ASP A 107 -16.87 4.10 17.37
C ASP A 107 -16.06 5.31 17.85
N LEU A 108 -14.73 5.25 17.77
CA LEU A 108 -13.83 6.30 18.21
C LEU A 108 -13.46 7.28 17.10
N LEU A 109 -13.37 6.79 15.86
CA LEU A 109 -13.01 7.61 14.71
C LEU A 109 -14.18 8.51 14.29
N PRO A 110 -13.87 9.72 13.80
CA PRO A 110 -14.89 10.64 13.33
C PRO A 110 -15.56 10.09 12.07
N ALA A 111 -16.83 10.45 11.86
CA ALA A 111 -17.59 9.99 10.70
C ALA A 111 -17.03 10.53 9.37
N SER A 112 -16.40 11.70 9.36
CA SER A 112 -15.76 12.31 8.17
C SER A 112 -14.40 12.91 8.51
N ALA A 113 -13.48 12.89 7.53
CA ALA A 113 -12.19 13.56 7.60
C ALA A 113 -11.93 14.39 6.32
N PRO A 114 -12.51 15.60 6.21
CA PRO A 114 -12.65 16.31 4.94
C PRO A 114 -11.34 16.84 4.34
N ARG A 115 -10.26 16.94 5.12
CA ARG A 115 -8.93 17.40 4.66
C ARG A 115 -7.87 16.30 4.65
N LEU A 116 -8.26 15.07 4.95
CA LEU A 116 -7.33 13.94 5.01
C LEU A 116 -6.85 13.63 3.59
N GLU A 117 -5.53 13.73 3.37
CA GLU A 117 -4.85 13.44 2.09
C GLU A 117 -4.18 12.06 2.11
N GLU A 118 -3.73 11.61 3.28
CA GLU A 118 -3.02 10.36 3.47
C GLU A 118 -3.58 9.55 4.65
N LEU A 119 -3.74 8.25 4.45
CA LEU A 119 -4.20 7.30 5.46
C LEU A 119 -3.35 6.04 5.44
N ILE A 120 -2.78 5.69 6.58
CA ILE A 120 -2.02 4.46 6.79
C ILE A 120 -2.73 3.63 7.86
N LEU A 121 -3.16 2.43 7.50
CA LEU A 121 -3.84 1.48 8.37
C LEU A 121 -2.98 0.23 8.48
N ARG A 122 -2.58 -0.12 9.71
CA ARG A 122 -1.74 -1.28 9.99
C ARG A 122 -2.35 -2.06 11.13
N CYS A 123 -2.39 -3.38 10.98
CA CYS A 123 -2.81 -4.26 12.06
C CYS A 123 -1.72 -5.29 12.38
N GLY A 124 -1.31 -5.36 13.64
CA GLY A 124 -0.26 -6.26 14.12
C GLY A 124 -0.78 -7.61 14.62
N ASN A 125 -0.04 -8.69 14.30
CA ASN A 125 -0.10 -10.03 14.89
C ASN A 125 -1.49 -10.73 14.96
N HIS A 126 -2.00 -11.23 13.83
CA HIS A 126 -3.24 -12.04 13.76
C HIS A 126 -3.11 -13.51 14.21
N GLN A 127 -2.11 -13.88 15.02
CA GLN A 127 -1.82 -15.30 15.24
C GLN A 127 -2.92 -16.08 15.98
N GLU A 128 -3.87 -15.41 16.65
CA GLU A 128 -4.86 -16.10 17.50
C GLU A 128 -6.28 -15.48 17.47
N VAL A 129 -6.69 -14.85 16.37
CA VAL A 129 -8.01 -14.18 16.34
C VAL A 129 -9.14 -15.20 16.17
N SER A 130 -10.05 -15.14 17.13
CA SER A 130 -11.42 -15.68 17.08
C SER A 130 -12.12 -15.34 15.74
N PRO A 131 -13.24 -16.00 15.35
CA PRO A 131 -13.95 -15.71 14.09
C PRO A 131 -14.03 -14.20 13.82
N GLY A 132 -13.38 -13.80 12.72
CA GLY A 132 -12.73 -12.50 12.58
C GLY A 132 -13.64 -11.27 12.71
N PRO A 133 -13.05 -10.09 13.03
CA PRO A 133 -13.80 -8.85 13.13
C PRO A 133 -14.56 -8.55 11.84
N GLU A 134 -15.80 -8.09 11.98
CA GLU A 134 -16.56 -7.52 10.87
C GLU A 134 -15.73 -6.42 10.21
N CYS A 135 -15.74 -6.35 8.88
CA CYS A 135 -15.02 -5.32 8.12
C CYS A 135 -15.36 -3.93 8.65
N MET A 136 -14.35 -3.12 8.98
CA MET A 136 -14.57 -1.81 9.57
C MET A 136 -14.75 -0.72 8.53
N ASP A 137 -15.93 -0.13 8.51
CA ASP A 137 -16.18 1.08 7.73
C ASP A 137 -15.85 2.32 8.57
N ILE A 138 -14.63 2.83 8.40
CA ILE A 138 -14.13 4.06 9.03
C ILE A 138 -14.37 5.26 8.10
N PHE A 139 -14.55 6.46 8.67
CA PHE A 139 -14.88 7.68 7.92
C PHE A 139 -16.06 7.53 6.94
N ARG A 140 -17.17 6.93 7.41
CA ARG A 140 -18.36 6.56 6.61
C ARG A 140 -18.99 7.72 5.83
N GLU A 141 -18.90 8.93 6.36
CA GLU A 141 -19.41 10.15 5.72
C GLU A 141 -18.44 10.71 4.67
N GLY A 142 -17.18 10.26 4.64
CA GLY A 142 -16.22 10.50 3.56
C GLY A 142 -14.92 11.18 3.99
N ALA A 143 -13.94 11.04 3.10
CA ALA A 143 -12.63 11.68 3.15
C ALA A 143 -12.25 12.13 1.73
N ASP A 144 -12.95 13.15 1.21
CA ASP A 144 -12.96 13.49 -0.22
C ASP A 144 -11.59 13.96 -0.77
N CYS A 145 -10.70 14.42 0.11
CA CYS A 145 -9.34 14.82 -0.22
C CYS A 145 -8.33 13.67 -0.20
N LEU A 146 -8.76 12.44 0.12
CA LEU A 146 -7.85 11.30 0.29
C LEU A 146 -7.22 10.93 -1.06
N ARG A 147 -5.88 10.86 -1.09
CA ARG A 147 -5.08 10.54 -2.28
C ARG A 147 -4.15 9.36 -2.06
N HIS A 148 -3.68 9.16 -0.84
CA HIS A 148 -2.69 8.14 -0.52
C HIS A 148 -3.24 7.20 0.56
N VAL A 149 -3.33 5.91 0.23
CA VAL A 149 -3.79 4.88 1.16
C VAL A 149 -2.77 3.75 1.23
N THR A 150 -2.36 3.43 2.45
CA THR A 150 -1.58 2.22 2.74
C THR A 150 -2.36 1.35 3.72
N ILE A 151 -2.55 0.09 3.38
CA ILE A 151 -3.27 -0.89 4.20
C ILE A 151 -2.34 -2.08 4.42
N SER A 152 -2.05 -2.40 5.68
CA SER A 152 -1.25 -3.56 6.08
C SER A 152 -2.06 -4.45 7.01
N THR A 153 -2.64 -5.52 6.46
CA THR A 153 -3.44 -6.52 7.20
C THR A 153 -4.62 -5.94 7.98
N PHE A 154 -5.14 -4.78 7.56
CA PHE A 154 -6.21 -4.09 8.27
C PHE A 154 -7.57 -4.40 7.60
N PRO A 155 -8.57 -4.94 8.31
CA PRO A 155 -9.81 -5.41 7.72
C PRO A 155 -10.77 -4.24 7.47
N ILE A 156 -10.77 -3.75 6.23
CA ILE A 156 -11.77 -2.79 5.73
C ILE A 156 -12.67 -3.44 4.68
N PRO A 157 -13.88 -2.90 4.46
CA PRO A 157 -14.66 -3.25 3.28
C PRO A 157 -13.90 -2.85 2.02
N TRP A 158 -13.56 -3.80 1.14
CA TRP A 158 -12.91 -3.50 -0.14
C TRP A 158 -13.79 -2.69 -1.10
N SER A 159 -15.10 -2.59 -0.80
CA SER A 159 -16.06 -1.69 -1.45
C SER A 159 -16.08 -0.28 -0.85
N SER A 160 -15.29 0.00 0.18
CA SER A 160 -15.26 1.31 0.88
C SER A 160 -14.96 2.46 -0.09
N ARG A 161 -15.55 3.63 0.21
CA ARG A 161 -15.32 4.88 -0.52
C ARG A 161 -13.90 5.42 -0.34
N LEU A 162 -13.20 5.03 0.73
CA LEU A 162 -11.79 5.37 0.95
C LEU A 162 -10.88 4.83 -0.17
N LEU A 163 -11.34 3.80 -0.88
CA LEU A 163 -10.61 3.17 -1.98
C LEU A 163 -11.08 3.71 -3.34
N SER A 164 -11.35 5.01 -3.43
CA SER A 164 -11.78 5.68 -4.65
C SER A 164 -11.06 7.01 -4.83
N GLY A 165 -10.84 7.42 -6.08
CA GLY A 165 -10.17 8.70 -6.40
C GLY A 165 -8.73 8.82 -5.90
N LEU A 166 -8.05 7.69 -5.67
CA LEU A 166 -6.68 7.64 -5.13
C LEU A 166 -5.62 7.90 -6.20
N GLU A 167 -4.49 8.45 -5.77
CA GLU A 167 -3.23 8.56 -6.52
C GLU A 167 -2.21 7.50 -6.12
N THR A 168 -2.24 7.05 -4.87
CA THR A 168 -1.38 5.97 -4.36
C THR A 168 -2.18 4.98 -3.55
N LEU A 169 -2.01 3.70 -3.87
CA LEU A 169 -2.59 2.60 -3.13
C LEU A 169 -1.53 1.52 -2.89
N ASN A 170 -1.22 1.27 -1.62
CA ASN A 170 -0.39 0.15 -1.18
C ASN A 170 -1.21 -0.78 -0.30
N ILE A 171 -1.33 -2.04 -0.70
CA ILE A 171 -2.00 -3.08 0.08
C ILE A 171 -0.96 -4.17 0.36
N CYS A 172 -0.61 -4.32 1.63
CA CYS A 172 0.16 -5.45 2.13
C CYS A 172 -0.78 -6.34 2.94
N TRP A 173 -0.94 -7.59 2.54
CA TRP A 173 -1.84 -8.53 3.19
C TRP A 173 -1.07 -9.73 3.70
N GLN A 174 -1.15 -9.97 5.00
CA GLN A 174 -0.47 -11.08 5.68
C GLN A 174 -1.44 -11.79 6.63
N GLY A 175 -1.15 -13.03 7.02
CA GLY A 175 -1.95 -13.78 8.00
C GLY A 175 -3.11 -14.55 7.37
N ASP A 176 -4.14 -14.88 8.18
CA ASP A 176 -5.24 -15.79 7.82
C ASP A 176 -6.56 -15.06 7.50
N LEU A 177 -6.60 -13.73 7.65
CA LEU A 177 -7.79 -12.95 7.32
C LEU A 177 -8.06 -12.95 5.80
N PRO A 178 -9.32 -12.94 5.36
CA PRO A 178 -9.64 -12.89 3.94
C PRO A 178 -9.19 -11.56 3.33
N GLY A 179 -8.22 -11.63 2.42
CA GLY A 179 -7.76 -10.49 1.63
C GLY A 179 -8.73 -10.10 0.53
N PRO A 180 -8.41 -9.06 -0.26
CA PRO A 180 -9.22 -8.68 -1.40
C PRO A 180 -9.13 -9.74 -2.50
N SER A 181 -10.26 -10.07 -3.11
CA SER A 181 -10.27 -10.86 -4.34
C SER A 181 -9.70 -10.07 -5.52
N ALA A 182 -9.33 -10.75 -6.60
CA ALA A 182 -8.90 -10.11 -7.84
C ALA A 182 -9.97 -9.16 -8.43
N SER A 183 -11.25 -9.52 -8.31
CA SER A 183 -12.37 -8.67 -8.75
C SER A 183 -12.47 -7.42 -7.89
N GLN A 184 -12.33 -7.53 -6.57
CA GLN A 184 -12.33 -6.39 -5.66
C GLN A 184 -11.15 -5.44 -5.95
N ILE A 185 -9.95 -5.96 -6.18
CA ILE A 185 -8.81 -5.14 -6.62
C ILE A 185 -9.13 -4.43 -7.94
N THR A 186 -9.65 -5.15 -8.94
CA THR A 186 -10.04 -4.55 -10.23
C THR A 186 -11.08 -3.45 -10.06
N ASP A 187 -12.06 -3.64 -9.17
CA ASP A 187 -13.09 -2.65 -8.86
C ASP A 187 -12.53 -1.43 -8.13
N ILE A 188 -11.51 -1.60 -7.27
CA ILE A 188 -10.76 -0.48 -6.66
C ILE A 188 -10.02 0.30 -7.74
N LEU A 189 -9.27 -0.39 -8.60
CA LEU A 189 -8.53 0.23 -9.70
C LEU A 189 -9.46 1.02 -10.64
N ARG A 190 -10.64 0.48 -10.96
CA ARG A 190 -11.67 1.18 -11.77
C ARG A 190 -12.15 2.48 -11.14
N ARG A 191 -12.22 2.53 -9.80
CA ARG A 191 -12.60 3.73 -9.04
C ARG A 191 -11.47 4.74 -8.89
N CYS A 192 -10.25 4.43 -9.35
CA CYS A 192 -9.08 5.27 -9.23
C CYS A 192 -8.42 5.55 -10.59
N PRO A 193 -9.09 6.24 -11.53
CA PRO A 193 -8.52 6.53 -12.85
C PRO A 193 -7.28 7.43 -12.81
N GLY A 194 -7.09 8.19 -11.72
CA GLY A 194 -5.92 9.03 -11.46
C GLY A 194 -4.77 8.33 -10.72
N LEU A 195 -4.85 7.00 -10.51
CA LEU A 195 -3.85 6.25 -9.76
C LEU A 195 -2.49 6.31 -10.47
N ARG A 196 -1.45 6.72 -9.72
CA ARG A 196 -0.06 6.81 -10.18
C ARG A 196 0.79 5.65 -9.70
N ASN A 197 0.51 5.19 -8.48
CA ASN A 197 1.27 4.16 -7.80
C ASN A 197 0.32 3.11 -7.23
N PHE A 198 0.50 1.86 -7.67
CA PHE A 198 -0.23 0.72 -7.16
C PHE A 198 0.75 -0.36 -6.71
N GLU A 199 0.59 -0.80 -5.47
CA GLU A 199 1.33 -1.90 -4.89
C GLU A 199 0.38 -2.86 -4.18
N PHE A 200 0.48 -4.14 -4.50
CA PHE A 200 -0.21 -5.21 -3.79
C PHE A 200 0.77 -6.31 -3.44
N ARG A 201 0.87 -6.66 -2.15
CA ARG A 201 1.72 -7.72 -1.63
C ARG A 201 0.86 -8.67 -0.81
N GLN A 202 0.90 -9.96 -1.11
CA GLN A 202 0.13 -10.98 -0.37
C GLN A 202 1.06 -12.06 0.16
N SER A 203 0.98 -12.46 1.43
CA SER A 203 1.80 -13.58 1.91
C SER A 203 1.40 -14.91 1.27
N ALA A 204 2.39 -15.74 0.91
CA ALA A 204 2.23 -16.96 0.12
C ALA A 204 1.44 -18.12 0.79
N TYR A 205 1.00 -17.96 2.04
CA TYR A 205 0.40 -19.05 2.82
C TYR A 205 -1.11 -19.21 2.65
N GLN A 206 -1.78 -18.32 1.92
CA GLN A 206 -3.22 -18.41 1.70
C GLN A 206 -3.56 -19.03 0.34
N ASP A 207 -3.87 -20.34 0.36
CA ASP A 207 -4.66 -20.96 -0.71
C ASP A 207 -6.08 -20.40 -0.63
N THR A 208 -6.28 -19.21 -1.19
CA THR A 208 -7.63 -18.68 -1.39
C THR A 208 -8.32 -19.60 -2.39
N PRO A 209 -9.40 -20.30 -2.01
CA PRO A 209 -10.05 -21.23 -2.93
C PRO A 209 -10.52 -20.44 -4.14
N ALA A 210 -10.01 -20.84 -5.32
CA ALA A 210 -10.44 -20.33 -6.61
C ALA A 210 -11.96 -20.43 -6.68
N SER A 211 -12.65 -19.32 -6.45
CA SER A 211 -14.10 -19.27 -6.56
C SER A 211 -14.41 -19.39 -8.05
N GLY A 212 -14.72 -20.62 -8.47
CA GLY A 212 -14.65 -21.14 -9.85
C GLY A 212 -15.64 -20.58 -10.86
N THR A 213 -16.05 -19.33 -10.73
CA THR A 213 -16.82 -18.61 -11.75
C THR A 213 -15.86 -17.77 -12.57
N SER A 214 -15.50 -18.27 -13.76
CA SER A 214 -14.85 -17.49 -14.80
C SER A 214 -15.54 -16.13 -14.90
N PRO A 215 -14.87 -15.01 -14.63
CA PRO A 215 -15.51 -13.72 -14.70
C PRO A 215 -16.03 -13.50 -16.12
N PRO A 216 -17.23 -12.92 -16.29
CA PRO A 216 -17.70 -12.47 -17.60
C PRO A 216 -16.65 -11.52 -18.19
N LEU A 217 -16.49 -11.50 -19.53
CA LEU A 217 -15.54 -10.62 -20.24
C LEU A 217 -15.58 -9.21 -19.65
N ALA A 218 -14.62 -8.94 -18.76
CA ALA A 218 -14.64 -7.73 -17.97
C ALA A 218 -14.13 -6.58 -18.82
N GLU A 219 -14.80 -5.44 -18.71
CA GLU A 219 -14.34 -4.19 -19.28
C GLU A 219 -12.92 -3.88 -18.79
N VAL A 220 -12.03 -3.56 -19.73
CA VAL A 220 -10.63 -3.22 -19.43
C VAL A 220 -10.59 -1.91 -18.67
N VAL A 221 -9.97 -1.93 -17.50
CA VAL A 221 -9.76 -0.76 -16.65
C VAL A 221 -8.58 0.04 -17.19
N HIS A 222 -8.86 1.24 -17.68
CA HIS A 222 -7.84 2.16 -18.19
C HIS A 222 -7.24 2.99 -17.05
N LEU A 223 -5.93 2.89 -16.86
CA LEU A 223 -5.15 3.60 -15.84
C LEU A 223 -4.05 4.44 -16.51
N PRO A 224 -4.40 5.54 -17.18
CA PRO A 224 -3.48 6.31 -18.02
C PRO A 224 -2.41 7.06 -17.23
N ALA A 225 -2.62 7.29 -15.93
CA ALA A 225 -1.67 8.00 -15.08
C ALA A 225 -0.73 7.06 -14.29
N LEU A 226 -0.92 5.74 -14.41
CA LEU A 226 -0.22 4.77 -13.58
C LEU A 226 1.23 4.61 -14.04
N THR A 227 2.14 5.08 -13.20
CA THR A 227 3.59 5.03 -13.44
C THR A 227 4.26 3.85 -12.76
N CYS A 228 3.74 3.42 -11.59
CA CYS A 228 4.26 2.31 -10.82
C CYS A 228 3.16 1.26 -10.59
N PHE A 229 3.40 0.04 -11.05
CA PHE A 229 2.54 -1.13 -10.86
C PHE A 229 3.37 -2.27 -10.29
N ARG A 230 3.09 -2.63 -9.03
CA ARG A 230 3.81 -3.66 -8.28
C ARG A 230 2.82 -4.69 -7.75
N LEU A 231 3.03 -5.95 -8.10
CA LEU A 231 2.31 -7.10 -7.54
C LEU A 231 3.33 -8.10 -7.02
N GLU A 232 3.29 -8.42 -5.73
CA GLU A 232 4.21 -9.36 -5.11
C GLU A 232 3.50 -10.45 -4.32
N HIS A 233 4.10 -11.63 -4.34
CA HIS A 233 3.79 -12.78 -3.53
C HIS A 233 2.34 -13.30 -3.65
N SER A 234 1.54 -12.77 -4.58
CA SER A 234 0.15 -13.19 -4.83
C SER A 234 0.04 -14.54 -5.56
N ASN A 235 -1.15 -15.13 -5.53
CA ASN A 235 -1.41 -16.34 -6.30
C ASN A 235 -1.51 -16.06 -7.81
N ALA A 236 -1.14 -17.09 -8.58
CA ALA A 236 -1.18 -17.16 -10.03
C ALA A 236 -2.44 -16.56 -10.69
N GLU A 237 -3.60 -16.95 -10.18
CA GLU A 237 -4.90 -16.62 -10.76
C GLU A 237 -5.25 -15.15 -10.55
N MET A 238 -4.98 -14.62 -9.35
CA MET A 238 -5.16 -13.22 -9.01
C MET A 238 -4.29 -12.33 -9.88
N PHE A 239 -3.01 -12.67 -10.03
CA PHE A 239 -2.09 -12.01 -10.95
C PHE A 239 -2.67 -11.95 -12.37
N SER A 240 -3.03 -13.10 -12.91
CA SER A 240 -3.55 -13.20 -14.27
C SER A 240 -4.84 -12.39 -14.45
N SER A 241 -5.75 -12.49 -13.48
CA SER A 241 -7.02 -11.76 -13.50
C SER A 241 -6.81 -10.25 -13.51
N ILE A 242 -5.98 -9.71 -12.60
CA ILE A 242 -5.72 -8.27 -12.50
C ILE A 242 -4.99 -7.77 -13.75
N ILE A 243 -3.94 -8.46 -14.21
CA ILE A 243 -3.18 -8.02 -15.39
C ILE A 243 -4.05 -8.03 -16.64
N SER A 244 -4.94 -9.03 -16.78
CA SER A 244 -5.85 -9.11 -17.93
C SER A 244 -6.96 -8.05 -17.91
N SER A 245 -7.24 -7.45 -16.75
CA SER A 245 -8.30 -6.47 -16.57
C SER A 245 -7.81 -5.02 -16.62
N VAL A 246 -6.50 -4.75 -16.77
CA VAL A 246 -5.95 -3.38 -16.74
C VAL A 246 -5.19 -3.00 -18.00
N SER A 247 -5.25 -1.71 -18.34
CA SER A 247 -4.44 -1.07 -19.37
C SER A 247 -3.66 0.08 -18.74
N ILE A 248 -2.32 -0.02 -18.76
CA ILE A 248 -1.40 0.84 -18.01
C ILE A 248 -0.36 1.50 -18.94
N PRO A 249 -0.78 2.32 -19.93
CA PRO A 249 0.08 2.78 -21.02
C PRO A 249 1.24 3.68 -20.57
N ALA A 250 1.16 4.32 -19.40
CA ALA A 250 2.19 5.21 -18.85
C ALA A 250 3.10 4.52 -17.81
N CYS A 251 2.98 3.21 -17.64
CA CYS A 251 3.72 2.49 -16.60
C CYS A 251 5.21 2.41 -16.95
N SER A 252 6.04 2.98 -16.09
CA SER A 252 7.51 2.99 -16.20
C SER A 252 8.20 2.11 -15.15
N LYS A 253 7.51 1.77 -14.07
CA LYS A 253 7.97 0.86 -13.01
C LYS A 253 7.00 -0.31 -12.92
N PHE A 254 7.38 -1.45 -13.47
CA PHE A 254 6.53 -2.64 -13.52
C PHE A 254 7.22 -3.79 -12.79
N HIS A 255 6.66 -4.20 -11.66
CA HIS A 255 7.24 -5.26 -10.81
C HIS A 255 6.22 -6.37 -10.59
N LEU A 256 6.57 -7.61 -10.97
CA LEU A 256 5.78 -8.79 -10.70
C LEU A 256 6.64 -9.85 -10.01
N ARG A 257 6.19 -10.31 -8.85
CA ARG A 257 6.82 -11.43 -8.14
C ARG A 257 5.76 -12.43 -7.75
N CYS A 258 5.63 -13.55 -8.46
CA CYS A 258 4.64 -14.58 -8.11
C CYS A 258 5.29 -15.71 -7.29
N CYS A 259 4.59 -16.28 -6.31
CA CYS A 259 5.12 -17.35 -5.45
C CYS A 259 4.48 -18.73 -5.67
N SER A 260 3.65 -18.90 -6.70
CA SER A 260 3.00 -20.19 -6.99
C SER A 260 4.02 -21.22 -7.49
N SER A 261 4.21 -22.29 -6.72
CA SER A 261 5.02 -23.46 -7.11
C SER A 261 4.24 -24.46 -8.00
N THR A 262 2.93 -24.26 -8.18
CA THR A 262 2.01 -25.31 -8.66
C THR A 262 1.26 -24.99 -9.95
N TYR A 263 1.31 -23.76 -10.48
CA TYR A 263 0.49 -23.39 -11.65
C TYR A 263 1.25 -22.76 -12.82
N ASN A 264 0.99 -23.31 -14.01
CA ASN A 264 1.38 -22.77 -15.31
C ASN A 264 0.58 -21.49 -15.64
N ILE A 265 0.87 -20.37 -14.97
CA ILE A 265 0.20 -19.06 -15.19
C ILE A 265 0.24 -18.65 -16.67
N PHE A 266 1.31 -19.03 -17.36
CA PHE A 266 1.63 -18.55 -18.69
C PHE A 266 1.07 -19.41 -19.82
N SER A 267 0.71 -20.68 -19.61
CA SER A 267 0.45 -21.57 -20.75
C SER A 267 -0.79 -21.22 -21.59
N SER A 268 -1.70 -20.37 -21.11
CA SER A 268 -2.91 -19.97 -21.86
C SER A 268 -3.23 -18.47 -21.91
N LYS A 269 -2.49 -17.60 -21.20
CA LYS A 269 -2.88 -16.19 -20.99
C LYS A 269 -1.80 -15.13 -21.26
N ILE A 270 -0.69 -15.49 -21.92
CA ILE A 270 0.38 -14.53 -22.30
C ILE A 270 -0.14 -13.39 -23.15
N SER A 271 -1.17 -13.61 -23.96
CA SER A 271 -1.79 -12.56 -24.78
C SER A 271 -2.20 -11.33 -23.97
N HIS A 272 -2.66 -11.54 -22.73
CA HIS A 272 -3.02 -10.45 -21.81
C HIS A 272 -1.80 -9.72 -21.26
N LEU A 273 -0.77 -10.49 -20.88
CA LEU A 273 0.52 -9.92 -20.51
C LEU A 273 1.12 -9.11 -21.65
N LYS A 274 1.00 -9.57 -22.90
CA LYS A 274 1.43 -8.81 -24.08
C LYS A 274 0.74 -7.45 -24.13
N ALA A 275 -0.58 -7.40 -24.02
CA ALA A 275 -1.32 -6.14 -24.08
C ALA A 275 -0.93 -5.16 -22.97
N ALA A 276 -0.71 -5.65 -21.74
CA ALA A 276 -0.31 -4.83 -20.61
C ALA A 276 1.16 -4.40 -20.66
N LEU A 277 2.06 -5.30 -21.06
CA LEU A 277 3.51 -5.09 -21.06
C LEU A 277 4.03 -4.40 -22.31
N LEU A 278 3.35 -4.52 -23.46
CA LEU A 278 3.88 -4.03 -24.74
C LEU A 278 4.25 -2.54 -24.70
N PRO A 279 3.40 -1.63 -24.15
CA PRO A 279 3.78 -0.23 -24.03
C PRO A 279 5.02 -0.05 -23.14
N THR A 280 5.09 -0.76 -22.02
CA THR A 280 6.23 -0.70 -21.09
C THR A 280 7.50 -1.22 -21.76
N LEU A 281 7.48 -2.40 -22.38
CA LEU A 281 8.64 -3.00 -23.06
C LEU A 281 9.21 -2.12 -24.17
N GLN A 282 8.37 -1.36 -24.88
CA GLN A 282 8.83 -0.41 -25.90
C GLN A 282 9.66 0.75 -25.32
N THR A 283 9.53 1.05 -24.03
CA THR A 283 10.31 2.12 -23.37
C THR A 283 11.68 1.67 -22.88
N PHE A 284 11.97 0.36 -22.89
CA PHE A 284 13.25 -0.21 -22.46
C PHE A 284 14.03 -0.71 -23.67
N PRO A 285 15.08 0.01 -24.11
CA PRO A 285 15.88 -0.41 -25.26
C PRO A 285 16.64 -1.72 -24.98
N ASP A 286 17.02 -1.93 -23.72
CA ASP A 286 17.73 -3.11 -23.25
C ASP A 286 16.92 -3.79 -22.15
N VAL A 287 16.45 -5.00 -22.43
CA VAL A 287 15.77 -5.86 -21.44
C VAL A 287 16.61 -7.11 -21.27
N GLU A 288 17.19 -7.27 -20.08
CA GLU A 288 17.97 -8.43 -19.69
C GLU A 288 17.05 -9.55 -19.22
N LEU A 289 17.28 -10.76 -19.69
CA LEU A 289 16.67 -11.98 -19.18
C LEU A 289 17.68 -12.73 -18.33
N ILE A 290 17.50 -12.69 -17.01
CA ILE A 290 18.32 -13.39 -16.04
C ILE A 290 17.60 -14.69 -15.66
N LEU A 291 18.10 -15.81 -16.13
CA LEU A 291 17.71 -17.12 -15.60
C LEU A 291 18.55 -17.41 -14.36
N SER A 292 17.90 -17.65 -13.23
CA SER A 292 18.50 -18.26 -12.04
C SER A 292 17.87 -19.63 -11.81
N HIS A 293 18.52 -20.50 -11.04
CA HIS A 293 18.30 -21.95 -10.90
C HIS A 293 16.84 -22.42 -10.72
N LEU A 294 15.89 -21.52 -10.41
CA LEU A 294 14.44 -21.74 -10.41
C LEU A 294 13.62 -20.51 -10.81
N THR A 295 14.24 -19.42 -11.29
CA THR A 295 13.54 -18.18 -11.59
C THR A 295 13.91 -17.59 -12.95
N LEU A 296 12.91 -17.18 -13.72
CA LEU A 296 13.11 -16.24 -14.82
C LEU A 296 12.94 -14.83 -14.27
N GLN A 297 13.98 -14.01 -14.37
CA GLN A 297 13.96 -12.60 -14.04
C GLN A 297 14.09 -11.77 -15.32
N LEU A 298 13.05 -11.01 -15.66
CA LEU A 298 13.12 -9.99 -16.72
C LEU A 298 13.51 -8.67 -16.09
N ARG A 299 14.73 -8.19 -16.33
CA ARG A 299 15.23 -6.91 -15.83
C ARG A 299 15.47 -5.93 -16.97
N GLY A 300 14.64 -4.90 -17.07
CA GLY A 300 14.95 -3.72 -17.88
C GLY A 300 15.27 -2.57 -16.94
N SER A 301 16.31 -1.80 -17.20
CA SER A 301 16.53 -0.52 -16.53
C SER A 301 16.87 0.56 -17.54
N ASN A 302 16.27 1.72 -17.37
CA ASN A 302 16.64 2.91 -18.13
C ASN A 302 17.27 3.92 -17.15
N ASP A 303 18.60 3.99 -17.16
CA ASP A 303 19.40 4.83 -16.26
C ASP A 303 19.00 6.32 -16.32
N GLN A 304 18.38 6.77 -17.41
CA GLN A 304 17.98 8.17 -17.57
C GLN A 304 16.70 8.52 -16.80
N ASN A 305 15.81 7.55 -16.53
CA ASN A 305 14.45 7.81 -16.07
C ASN A 305 14.01 7.02 -14.83
N ASP A 306 14.94 6.40 -14.09
CA ASP A 306 14.65 5.54 -12.92
C ASP A 306 13.52 4.53 -13.21
N SER A 307 13.45 4.08 -14.46
CA SER A 307 12.41 3.17 -14.93
C SER A 307 12.97 1.77 -14.86
N TYR A 308 12.16 0.80 -14.44
CA TYR A 308 12.56 -0.59 -14.45
C TYR A 308 11.38 -1.55 -14.66
N ILE A 309 11.69 -2.69 -15.27
CA ILE A 309 10.84 -3.87 -15.28
C ILE A 309 11.56 -4.93 -14.47
N ASP A 310 10.86 -5.59 -13.55
CA ASP A 310 11.38 -6.72 -12.79
C ASP A 310 10.28 -7.77 -12.64
N ILE A 311 10.38 -8.86 -13.41
CA ILE A 311 9.40 -9.96 -13.40
C ILE A 311 10.11 -11.22 -12.94
N LEU A 312 9.74 -11.77 -11.78
CA LEU A 312 10.30 -12.99 -11.21
C LEU A 312 9.29 -14.15 -11.26
N LEU A 313 9.59 -15.19 -12.05
CA LEU A 313 8.71 -16.35 -12.28
C LEU A 313 9.37 -17.68 -11.90
N PHE A 314 8.67 -18.55 -11.19
CA PHE A 314 9.26 -19.75 -10.56
C PHE A 314 9.07 -21.09 -11.32
N HIS A 315 8.78 -21.09 -12.64
CA HIS A 315 8.43 -22.34 -13.36
C HIS A 315 8.91 -22.38 -14.83
N GLU A 316 9.45 -23.52 -15.29
CA GLU A 316 10.09 -23.70 -16.62
C GLU A 316 9.17 -23.41 -17.82
N SER A 317 7.92 -23.89 -17.78
CA SER A 317 6.94 -23.66 -18.85
C SER A 317 6.59 -22.18 -19.08
N ALA A 318 6.84 -21.31 -18.10
CA ALA A 318 6.65 -19.88 -18.25
C ALA A 318 7.73 -19.26 -19.13
N TRP A 319 8.89 -19.92 -19.25
CA TRP A 319 10.06 -19.39 -19.94
C TRP A 319 9.86 -19.36 -21.44
N GLU A 320 9.41 -20.47 -22.05
CA GLU A 320 9.17 -20.56 -23.51
C GLU A 320 8.15 -19.53 -23.99
N ASN A 321 7.15 -19.30 -23.15
CA ASN A 321 6.05 -18.39 -23.39
C ASN A 321 6.47 -16.92 -23.32
N LEU A 322 7.33 -16.59 -22.36
CA LEU A 322 7.87 -15.24 -22.20
C LEU A 322 8.97 -14.95 -23.24
N ALA A 323 9.75 -15.97 -23.62
CA ALA A 323 10.67 -15.93 -24.76
C ALA A 323 9.97 -15.54 -26.06
N CYS A 324 8.92 -16.30 -26.42
CA CYS A 324 8.12 -16.02 -27.61
C CYS A 324 7.56 -14.59 -27.61
N LEU A 325 7.14 -14.10 -26.44
CA LEU A 325 6.62 -12.75 -26.28
C LEU A 325 7.69 -11.69 -26.62
N ILE A 326 8.89 -11.81 -26.06
CA ILE A 326 9.98 -10.85 -26.24
C ILE A 326 10.50 -10.88 -27.68
N GLU A 327 10.72 -12.07 -28.23
CA GLU A 327 11.16 -12.25 -29.62
C GLU A 327 10.17 -11.64 -30.61
N SER A 328 8.85 -11.78 -30.34
CA SER A 328 7.81 -11.18 -31.18
C SER A 328 7.81 -9.65 -31.21
N ASN A 329 8.54 -9.00 -30.30
CA ASN A 329 8.67 -7.54 -30.22
C ASN A 329 10.01 -7.02 -30.77
N GLY A 330 10.86 -7.89 -31.32
CA GLY A 330 12.16 -7.49 -31.88
C GLY A 330 13.24 -7.16 -30.85
N THR A 331 12.97 -7.39 -29.55
CA THR A 331 13.97 -7.29 -28.50
C THR A 331 14.83 -8.55 -28.50
N THR A 332 16.15 -8.39 -28.52
CA THR A 332 17.08 -9.53 -28.57
C THR A 332 17.22 -10.12 -27.18
N VAL A 333 16.89 -11.40 -27.03
CA VAL A 333 17.06 -12.11 -25.76
C VAL A 333 18.46 -12.71 -25.69
N THR A 334 19.26 -12.28 -24.73
CA THR A 334 20.50 -12.98 -24.37
C THR A 334 20.20 -14.04 -23.32
N TRP A 335 20.20 -15.30 -23.74
CA TRP A 335 20.08 -16.42 -22.82
C TRP A 335 21.42 -16.65 -22.10
N PRO A 336 21.44 -16.73 -20.76
CA PRO A 336 22.64 -17.20 -20.06
C PRO A 336 22.96 -18.65 -20.46
N PRO A 337 24.24 -19.05 -20.48
CA PRO A 337 24.63 -20.41 -20.83
C PRO A 337 23.98 -21.42 -19.87
N ILE A 338 23.27 -22.40 -20.42
CA ILE A 338 22.69 -23.52 -19.69
C ILE A 338 23.87 -24.40 -19.24
N ASN A 339 24.14 -24.47 -17.93
CA ASN A 339 25.13 -25.36 -17.33
C ASN A 339 24.48 -26.62 -16.76
#